data_AF-A0A661R1R7-F1
#
_entry.id   AF-A0A661R1R7-F1
#
_cell.length_a   1.000
_cell.length_b   1.000
_cell.length_c   1.000
_cell.angle_alpha   90.00
_cell.angle_beta   90.00
_cell.angle_gamma   90.00
#
_symmetry.space_group_name_H-M   'P 1'
#
loop_
_entity.id
_entity.type
_entity.pdbx_description
1 polymer ?
#
loop_
_entity_poly.entity_id
_entity_poly.type
_entity_poly.pdbx_seq_one_letter_code
_entity_poly.pdbx_strand_id
1 'polypeptide(L)'
;MPLTHIVDVKEKFEVQTYAKPKNLDRHTHIPFSGSPRKHPIEKEKILLIADPFTTSTFYYEFKIEDIGFAEELSNMTNIDGDAVPMARIWVKKQSVGVRCTPFIVDTIALQP
;
A
#
# COMPACT_ATOMS: atom_id res chain seq x y z
N MET A 1 -13.98 -7.79 21.31
CA MET A 1 -13.53 -6.40 21.54
C MET A 1 -13.42 -5.74 20.17
N PRO A 2 -14.16 -4.65 19.86
CA PRO A 2 -14.12 -4.08 18.52
C PRO A 2 -12.87 -3.20 18.35
N LEU A 3 -12.17 -3.36 17.22
CA LEU A 3 -11.01 -2.56 16.83
C LEU A 3 -11.44 -1.12 16.50
N THR A 4 -11.25 -0.19 17.44
CA THR A 4 -11.56 1.24 17.29
C THR A 4 -10.40 2.09 16.76
N HIS A 5 -9.29 1.49 16.32
CA HIS A 5 -8.05 2.22 16.00
C HIS A 5 -7.78 2.50 14.51
N ILE A 6 -8.80 2.44 13.63
CA ILE A 6 -8.63 2.76 12.20
C ILE A 6 -8.64 4.28 11.94
N VAL A 7 -9.10 5.08 12.91
CA VAL A 7 -9.32 6.53 12.74
C VAL A 7 -8.01 7.35 12.73
N ASP A 8 -6.94 6.85 13.34
CA ASP A 8 -5.68 7.59 13.57
C ASP A 8 -4.76 7.71 12.33
N VAL A 9 -5.19 7.15 11.19
CA VAL A 9 -4.47 7.31 9.91
C VAL A 9 -4.83 8.63 9.22
N LYS A 10 -6.00 9.22 9.51
CA LYS A 10 -6.48 10.46 8.88
C LYS A 10 -5.67 11.71 9.23
N GLU A 11 -5.01 11.76 10.39
CA GLU A 11 -4.41 13.02 10.88
C GLU A 11 -3.04 13.38 10.27
N LYS A 12 -2.41 12.50 9.47
CA LYS A 12 -1.11 12.81 8.84
C LYS A 12 -1.01 12.57 7.34
N PHE A 13 -2.05 12.03 6.73
CA PHE A 13 -2.19 11.96 5.29
C PHE A 13 -3.60 12.42 5.00
N GLU A 14 -3.76 13.70 4.69
CA GLU A 14 -4.94 14.12 3.91
C GLU A 14 -4.83 13.37 2.57
N VAL A 15 -5.41 12.17 2.53
CA VAL A 15 -5.69 11.49 1.27
C VAL A 15 -6.59 12.47 0.52
N GLN A 16 -6.00 13.19 -0.43
CA GLN A 16 -6.73 14.18 -1.19
C GLN A 16 -7.86 13.48 -1.92
N THR A 17 -9.08 13.78 -1.51
CA THR A 17 -10.31 13.42 -2.21
C THR A 17 -10.15 13.84 -3.66
N TYR A 18 -10.06 12.86 -4.56
CA TYR A 18 -9.95 12.99 -6.01
C TYR A 18 -9.38 14.33 -6.52
N ALA A 19 -8.05 14.46 -6.54
CA ALA A 19 -7.38 15.52 -7.31
C ALA A 19 -6.98 14.94 -8.67
N LYS A 20 -7.50 15.46 -9.80
CA LYS A 20 -6.83 15.21 -11.09
C LYS A 20 -5.39 15.66 -10.95
N PRO A 21 -4.38 14.80 -11.13
CA PRO A 21 -2.99 15.23 -10.97
C PRO A 21 -2.69 16.21 -12.10
N LYS A 22 -2.73 17.51 -11.81
CA LYS A 22 -2.48 18.54 -12.83
C LYS A 22 -1.06 18.48 -13.40
N ASN A 23 -0.13 17.81 -12.70
CA ASN A 23 1.30 17.76 -13.05
C ASN A 23 1.95 16.37 -12.96
N LEU A 24 1.20 15.26 -12.85
CA LEU A 24 1.82 13.94 -12.85
C LEU A 24 2.15 13.51 -14.27
N ASP A 25 3.44 13.46 -14.58
CA ASP A 25 3.91 12.83 -15.80
C ASP A 25 3.90 11.30 -15.65
N ARG A 26 2.97 10.65 -16.35
CA ARG A 26 2.81 9.19 -16.40
C ARG A 26 3.99 8.49 -17.10
N HIS A 27 4.84 9.22 -17.82
CA HIS A 27 6.07 8.67 -18.40
C HIS A 27 7.19 8.58 -17.37
N THR A 28 7.14 9.35 -16.28
CA THR A 28 8.17 9.34 -15.22
C THR A 28 7.76 8.58 -13.97
N HIS A 29 6.51 8.15 -13.85
CA HIS A 29 6.00 7.42 -12.67
C HIS A 29 5.36 6.09 -13.05
N ILE A 30 5.44 5.12 -12.14
CA ILE A 30 4.81 3.80 -12.26
C ILE A 30 3.72 3.66 -11.20
N PRO A 31 2.50 3.22 -11.57
CA PRO A 31 1.41 3.06 -10.61
C PRO A 31 1.52 1.74 -9.84
N PHE A 32 1.22 1.78 -8.54
CA PHE A 32 1.06 0.63 -7.65
C PHE A 32 -0.25 0.77 -6.86
N SER A 33 -1.01 -0.31 -6.75
CA SER A 33 -2.28 -0.32 -6.02
C SER A 33 -2.21 -1.22 -4.79
N GLY A 34 -2.90 -0.81 -3.73
CA GLY A 34 -3.06 -1.59 -2.51
C GLY A 34 -3.68 -0.77 -1.38
N SER A 35 -3.79 -1.35 -0.20
CA SER A 35 -4.22 -0.65 1.01
C SER A 35 -3.03 0.09 1.64
N PRO A 36 -3.05 1.43 1.72
CA PRO A 36 -1.96 2.20 2.28
C PRO A 36 -1.92 2.09 3.82
N ARG A 37 -0.74 1.85 4.38
CA ARG A 37 -0.47 1.81 5.82
C ARG A 37 0.80 2.58 6.14
N LYS A 38 0.83 3.28 7.28
CA LYS A 38 2.06 3.88 7.81
C LYS A 38 3.02 2.75 8.18
N HIS A 39 4.29 2.88 7.82
CA HIS A 39 5.29 1.93 8.29
C HIS A 39 5.45 2.08 9.83
N PRO A 40 5.50 0.97 10.60
CA PRO A 40 5.42 1.01 12.06
C PRO A 40 6.64 1.68 12.73
N ILE A 41 7.81 1.62 12.09
CA ILE A 41 9.09 2.11 12.63
C ILE A 41 9.61 3.31 11.82
N GLU A 42 9.89 3.08 10.53
CA GLU A 42 10.39 4.08 9.58
C GLU A 42 9.29 5.03 9.08
N LYS A 43 9.14 6.20 9.71
CA LYS A 43 8.07 7.18 9.40
C LYS A 43 8.14 7.77 7.98
N GLU A 44 9.27 7.64 7.30
CA GLU A 44 9.50 8.12 5.93
C GLU A 44 9.07 7.11 4.86
N LYS A 45 8.55 5.96 5.28
CA LYS A 45 8.11 4.89 4.39
C LYS A 45 6.62 4.63 4.51
N ILE A 46 6.05 4.17 3.41
CA ILE A 46 4.68 3.68 3.33
C ILE A 46 4.69 2.20 2.97
N LEU A 47 3.76 1.46 3.57
CA LEU A 47 3.44 0.09 3.19
C LEU A 47 2.17 0.10 2.34
N LEU A 48 2.16 -0.67 1.26
CA LEU A 48 1.02 -0.82 0.37
C LEU A 48 0.67 -2.30 0.26
N ILE A 49 -0.38 -2.73 0.96
CA ILE A 49 -0.81 -4.14 1.00
C ILE A 49 -1.61 -4.42 -0.28
N ALA A 50 -1.09 -5.24 -1.19
CA ALA A 50 -1.65 -5.38 -2.53
C ALA A 50 -3.06 -6.01 -2.51
N ASP A 51 -3.24 -7.05 -1.68
CA ASP A 51 -4.50 -7.76 -1.53
C ASP A 51 -4.68 -8.20 -0.06
N PRO A 52 -5.46 -7.46 0.75
CA PRO A 52 -5.62 -7.75 2.17
C PRO A 52 -6.42 -9.01 2.50
N PHE A 53 -7.16 -9.59 1.54
CA PHE A 53 -8.11 -10.68 1.81
C PHE A 53 -7.64 -12.04 1.28
N THR A 54 -6.50 -12.09 0.60
CA THR A 54 -5.89 -13.33 0.13
C THR A 54 -4.85 -13.87 1.11
N THR A 55 -4.73 -15.20 1.16
CA THR A 55 -3.74 -15.89 1.99
C THR A 55 -2.30 -15.73 1.49
N SER A 56 -2.12 -15.37 0.23
CA SER A 56 -0.82 -15.07 -0.39
C SER A 56 -0.61 -13.57 -0.56
N THR A 57 -1.02 -12.80 0.46
CA THR A 57 -0.83 -11.35 0.45
C THR A 57 0.66 -11.00 0.45
N PHE A 58 0.99 -9.89 -0.19
CA PHE A 58 2.32 -9.29 -0.12
C PHE A 58 2.13 -7.78 -0.01
N TYR A 59 3.17 -7.10 0.45
CA TYR A 59 3.16 -5.65 0.49
C TYR A 59 4.33 -5.06 -0.30
N TYR A 60 4.09 -3.87 -0.83
CA TYR A 60 5.16 -3.00 -1.28
C TYR A 60 5.57 -2.06 -0.16
N GLU A 61 6.83 -1.68 -0.15
CA GLU A 61 7.36 -0.61 0.67
C GLU A 61 8.05 0.41 -0.23
N PHE A 62 7.72 1.68 -0.04
CA PHE A 62 8.31 2.80 -0.75
C PHE A 62 8.63 3.93 0.21
N LYS A 63 9.64 4.74 -0.12
CA LYS A 63 9.81 6.02 0.54
C LYS A 63 8.71 6.99 0.11
N ILE A 64 8.24 7.79 1.04
CA ILE A 64 7.21 8.80 0.79
C ILE A 64 7.70 9.88 -0.19
N GLU A 65 8.98 10.25 -0.12
CA GLU A 65 9.59 11.26 -1.01
C GLU A 65 9.55 10.89 -2.50
N ASP A 66 9.46 9.59 -2.81
CA ASP A 66 9.43 9.08 -4.18
C ASP A 66 8.01 8.96 -4.76
N ILE A 67 6.98 9.29 -3.96
CA ILE A 67 5.57 9.23 -4.37
C ILE A 67 5.15 10.60 -4.90
N GLY A 68 4.95 10.69 -6.21
CA GLY A 68 4.53 11.93 -6.85
C GLY A 68 3.04 12.21 -6.69
N PHE A 69 2.21 11.17 -6.55
CA PHE A 69 0.76 11.31 -6.49
C PHE A 69 0.08 10.05 -5.92
N ALA A 70 -1.09 10.23 -5.31
CA ALA A 70 -1.94 9.15 -4.80
C ALA A 70 -3.41 9.37 -5.18
N GLU A 71 -4.08 8.31 -5.63
CA GLU A 71 -5.50 8.26 -6.00
C GLU A 71 -6.23 7.33 -5.02
N GLU A 72 -7.34 7.78 -4.44
CA GLU A 72 -8.26 6.88 -3.74
C GLU A 72 -8.97 5.98 -4.76
N LEU A 73 -9.07 4.69 -4.47
CA LEU A 73 -9.81 3.71 -5.26
C LEU A 73 -11.05 3.26 -4.48
N SER A 74 -11.96 2.56 -5.15
CA SER A 74 -13.04 1.85 -4.47
C SER A 74 -12.48 0.89 -3.42
N ASN A 75 -13.12 0.86 -2.26
CA ASN A 75 -12.78 -0.09 -1.20
C ASN A 75 -12.82 -1.52 -1.73
N MET A 76 -11.88 -2.34 -1.30
CA MET A 76 -11.93 -3.77 -1.52
C MET A 76 -12.83 -4.39 -0.45
N THR A 77 -13.74 -5.27 -0.84
CA THR A 77 -14.66 -5.94 0.09
C THR A 77 -14.57 -7.45 -0.06
N ASN A 78 -14.73 -8.19 1.05
CA ASN A 78 -14.83 -9.64 1.04
C ASN A 78 -16.29 -10.11 1.20
N ILE A 79 -16.51 -11.43 1.19
CA ILE A 79 -17.84 -12.04 1.35
C ILE A 79 -18.41 -11.86 2.77
N ASP A 80 -17.55 -11.65 3.76
CA ASP A 80 -17.92 -11.46 5.17
C ASP A 80 -18.41 -10.02 5.46
N GLY A 81 -18.35 -9.13 4.45
CA GLY A 81 -18.80 -7.74 4.56
C GLY A 81 -17.72 -6.78 5.08
N ASP A 82 -16.48 -7.24 5.25
CA ASP A 82 -15.35 -6.36 5.56
C ASP A 82 -15.02 -5.47 4.36
N ALA A 83 -14.61 -4.24 4.64
CA ALA A 83 -14.17 -3.29 3.64
C ALA A 83 -12.82 -2.68 4.02
N VAL A 84 -11.87 -2.68 3.08
CA VAL A 84 -10.54 -2.09 3.26
C VAL A 84 -10.34 -0.96 2.25
N PRO A 85 -9.90 0.24 2.68
CA PRO A 85 -9.60 1.34 1.78
C PRO A 85 -8.40 1.01 0.90
N MET A 86 -8.53 1.34 -0.38
CA MET A 86 -7.53 1.09 -1.41
C MET A 86 -7.08 2.41 -2.04
N ALA A 87 -5.82 2.48 -2.42
CA ALA A 87 -5.26 3.60 -3.14
C ALA A 87 -4.36 3.12 -4.29
N ARG A 88 -4.21 3.95 -5.30
CA ARG A 88 -3.14 3.85 -6.30
C ARG A 88 -2.13 4.95 -6.05
N ILE A 89 -0.89 4.60 -5.77
CA ILE A 89 0.23 5.54 -5.70
C ILE A 89 1.01 5.52 -7.00
N TRP A 90 1.57 6.66 -7.38
CA TRP A 90 2.43 6.81 -8.54
C TRP A 90 3.85 7.10 -8.06
N VAL A 91 4.72 6.10 -8.21
CA VAL A 91 6.09 6.13 -7.70
C VAL A 91 7.04 6.53 -8.83
N LYS A 92 7.97 7.44 -8.57
CA LYS A 92 8.96 7.90 -9.54
C LYS A 92 9.78 6.72 -10.08
N LYS A 93 10.00 6.66 -11.39
CA LYS A 93 10.85 5.64 -12.04
C LYS A 93 12.26 5.66 -11.45
N GLN A 94 12.88 4.47 -11.41
CA GLN A 94 14.21 4.23 -10.82
C GLN A 94 14.31 4.42 -9.29
N SER A 95 13.20 4.70 -8.60
CA SER A 95 13.16 4.67 -7.13
C SER A 95 13.27 3.24 -6.61
N VAL A 96 13.77 3.09 -5.38
CA VAL A 96 13.87 1.77 -4.73
C VAL A 96 12.54 1.43 -4.09
N GLY A 97 11.99 0.27 -4.46
CA GLY A 97 10.85 -0.33 -3.79
C GLY A 97 11.21 -1.70 -3.25
N VAL A 98 10.64 -2.07 -2.11
CA VAL A 98 10.72 -3.45 -1.59
C VAL A 98 9.39 -4.14 -1.86
N ARG A 99 9.43 -5.40 -2.30
CA ARG A 99 8.26 -6.26 -2.38
C ARG A 99 8.49 -7.43 -1.43
N CYS A 100 7.66 -7.53 -0.40
CA CYS A 100 7.78 -8.53 0.65
C CYS A 100 6.61 -9.50 0.61
N THR A 101 6.91 -10.78 0.38
CA THR A 101 5.95 -11.88 0.47
C THR A 101 6.25 -12.70 1.73
N PRO A 102 5.42 -12.61 2.78
CA PRO A 102 5.55 -13.47 3.94
C PRO A 102 5.34 -14.93 3.54
N PHE A 103 6.03 -15.84 4.22
CA PHE A 103 5.90 -17.28 4.02
C PHE A 103 5.90 -18.01 5.36
N ILE A 104 5.30 -19.19 5.39
CA ILE A 104 5.34 -20.07 6.56
C ILE A 104 6.67 -20.83 6.51
N VAL A 105 7.43 -20.72 7.60
CA VAL A 105 8.63 -21.53 7.79
C VAL A 105 8.20 -22.94 8.19
N ASP A 106 8.19 -23.86 7.23
CA ASP A 106 7.83 -25.27 7.47
C ASP A 106 9.08 -26.15 7.54
N THR A 107 9.87 -26.23 6.47
CA THR A 107 11.16 -26.95 6.46
C THR A 107 12.08 -26.38 5.37
N ILE A 108 13.36 -26.17 5.66
CA ILE A 108 14.39 -25.89 4.64
C ILE A 108 14.72 -27.22 3.95
N ALA A 109 13.78 -27.75 3.17
CA ALA A 109 14.15 -28.79 2.22
C ALA A 109 14.89 -28.07 1.10
N LEU A 110 16.23 -28.11 1.16
CA LEU A 110 17.04 -28.02 -0.05
C LEU A 110 16.50 -29.08 -1.00
N GLN A 111 15.64 -28.70 -1.94
CA GLN A 111 15.34 -29.57 -3.06
C GLN A 111 16.61 -29.63 -3.92
N PRO A 112 17.19 -30.83 -4.11
CA PRO A 112 18.37 -31.02 -4.95
C PRO A 112 18.08 -30.73 -6.43
#